data_AF-A0A928UNB8-F1
#
_entry.id   AF-A0A928UNB8-F1
#
_cell.length_a   1.000
_cell.length_b   1.000
_cell.length_c   1.000
_cell.angle_alpha   90.00
_cell.angle_beta   90.00
_cell.angle_gamma   90.00
#
_symmetry.space_group_name_H-M   'P 1'
#
loop_
_entity.id
_entity.type
_entity.pdbx_description
1 polymer ?
#
loop_
_entity_poly.entity_id
_entity_poly.type
_entity_poly.pdbx_seq_one_letter_code
_entity_poly.pdbx_strand_id
1 'polypeptide(L)'
;MTANPLGLIAGGGHLPLQLARDLKAQNRDFVILAIEGAADTSLNDYNCIWIGVGVLKKAATLLREANCQEIFFLGGLTHPNFEAVTPDEGGLWVLEEWLKSGASGDDAVLRLLLRYFEEQGFTIADPLTLLKPLLAGAGVQGAHHPDEAQMQDATIAMAAALAIGDLDIGQAVVVCRKRIIAVEGAEGTDGLLQRLAQLPQQARG
;
A
#
# COMPACT_ATOMS: atom_id res chain seq x y z
N MET A 1 8.37 30.41 2.55
CA MET A 1 7.94 29.72 1.32
C MET A 1 6.99 28.64 1.78
N THR A 2 5.72 28.71 1.41
CA THR A 2 4.78 27.62 1.65
C THR A 2 5.29 26.40 0.90
N ALA A 3 5.37 25.25 1.57
CA ALA A 3 5.76 24.01 0.91
C ALA A 3 4.79 23.72 -0.25
N ASN A 4 5.30 23.15 -1.34
CA ASN A 4 4.44 22.75 -2.46
C ASN A 4 3.37 21.76 -1.97
N PRO A 5 2.17 21.76 -2.57
CA PRO A 5 1.13 20.81 -2.21
C PRO A 5 1.62 19.35 -2.37
N LEU A 6 1.19 18.46 -1.47
CA LEU A 6 1.41 17.04 -1.63
C LEU A 6 0.42 16.45 -2.65
N GLY A 7 0.92 15.69 -3.62
CA GLY A 7 0.08 14.88 -4.49
C GLY A 7 -0.22 13.51 -3.89
N LEU A 8 -1.40 13.28 -3.35
CA LEU A 8 -1.81 11.97 -2.84
C LEU A 8 -2.48 11.16 -3.96
N ILE A 9 -1.85 10.07 -4.40
CA ILE A 9 -2.46 9.08 -5.29
C ILE A 9 -3.11 8.01 -4.40
N ALA A 10 -4.44 8.02 -4.33
CA ALA A 10 -5.22 7.27 -3.37
C ALA A 10 -5.85 6.01 -3.99
N GLY A 11 -5.50 4.85 -3.42
CA GLY A 11 -6.22 3.58 -3.60
C GLY A 11 -7.29 3.36 -2.54
N GLY A 12 -7.68 2.12 -2.34
CA GLY A 12 -8.70 1.70 -1.38
C GLY A 12 -8.23 1.61 0.07
N GLY A 13 -9.20 1.39 0.96
CA GLY A 13 -8.98 1.31 2.39
C GLY A 13 -9.09 2.67 3.10
N HIS A 14 -8.88 2.66 4.42
CA HIS A 14 -9.13 3.83 5.28
C HIS A 14 -7.95 4.79 5.40
N LEU A 15 -6.74 4.34 5.05
CA LEU A 15 -5.51 5.12 5.23
C LEU A 15 -5.46 6.43 4.41
N PRO A 16 -5.89 6.48 3.13
CA PRO A 16 -5.94 7.73 2.38
C PRO A 16 -6.80 8.81 3.04
N LEU A 17 -7.97 8.42 3.53
CA LEU A 17 -8.88 9.34 4.24
C LEU A 17 -8.25 9.83 5.55
N GLN A 18 -7.61 8.94 6.30
CA GLN A 18 -6.93 9.30 7.53
C GLN A 18 -5.79 10.29 7.26
N LEU A 19 -4.95 10.05 6.25
CA LEU A 19 -3.90 10.98 5.87
C LEU A 19 -4.46 12.33 5.43
N ALA A 20 -5.53 12.36 4.63
CA ALA A 20 -6.18 13.62 4.23
C ALA A 20 -6.67 14.45 5.43
N ARG A 21 -7.21 13.80 6.47
CA ARG A 21 -7.58 14.46 7.74
C ARG A 21 -6.37 15.04 8.45
N ASP A 22 -5.29 14.27 8.54
CA ASP A 22 -4.07 14.67 9.23
C ASP A 22 -3.38 15.86 8.51
N LEU A 23 -3.30 15.82 7.19
CA LEU A 23 -2.77 16.92 6.37
C LEU A 23 -3.59 18.20 6.54
N LYS A 24 -4.93 18.09 6.54
CA LYS A 24 -5.83 19.21 6.78
C LYS A 24 -5.64 19.79 8.19
N ALA A 25 -5.53 18.95 9.21
CA ALA A 25 -5.26 19.39 10.58
C ALA A 25 -3.91 20.09 10.73
N GLN A 26 -2.92 19.73 9.91
CA GLN A 26 -1.59 20.36 9.86
C GLN A 26 -1.53 21.63 9.01
N ASN A 27 -2.64 22.03 8.36
CA ASN A 27 -2.67 23.10 7.35
C ASN A 27 -1.63 22.91 6.24
N ARG A 28 -1.37 21.64 5.87
CA ARG A 28 -0.53 21.31 4.72
C ARG A 28 -1.43 21.19 3.50
N ASP A 29 -1.09 21.89 2.42
CA ASP A 29 -1.82 21.79 1.16
C ASP A 29 -1.60 20.43 0.49
N PHE A 30 -2.66 19.89 -0.12
CA PHE A 30 -2.60 18.64 -0.86
C PHE A 30 -3.69 18.57 -1.94
N VAL A 31 -3.45 17.71 -2.92
CA VAL A 31 -4.43 17.31 -3.95
C VAL A 31 -4.51 15.79 -3.96
N ILE A 32 -5.72 15.26 -4.07
CA ILE A 32 -5.96 13.82 -4.14
C ILE A 32 -6.28 13.43 -5.58
N LEU A 33 -5.54 12.46 -6.09
CA LEU A 33 -5.92 11.70 -7.28
C LEU A 33 -6.47 10.34 -6.83
N ALA A 34 -7.79 10.20 -6.80
CA ALA A 34 -8.47 8.98 -6.36
C ALA A 34 -8.62 8.00 -7.52
N ILE A 35 -8.19 6.75 -7.31
CA ILE A 35 -8.27 5.70 -8.32
C ILE A 35 -9.70 5.14 -8.38
N GLU A 36 -10.33 5.26 -9.55
CA GLU A 36 -11.65 4.70 -9.83
C GLU A 36 -11.68 3.19 -9.61
N GLY A 37 -12.74 2.71 -8.94
CA GLY A 37 -12.92 1.29 -8.62
C GLY A 37 -12.09 0.79 -7.42
N ALA A 38 -11.22 1.63 -6.85
CA ALA A 38 -10.43 1.28 -5.65
C ALA A 38 -10.67 2.24 -4.49
N ALA A 39 -10.58 3.55 -4.73
CA ALA A 39 -10.63 4.57 -3.70
C ALA A 39 -12.03 4.76 -3.09
N ASP A 40 -12.05 5.19 -1.82
CA ASP A 40 -13.29 5.44 -1.09
C ASP A 40 -13.91 6.80 -1.45
N THR A 41 -15.22 6.83 -1.71
CA THR A 41 -15.97 8.05 -2.07
C THR A 41 -15.97 9.15 -1.00
N SER A 42 -15.66 8.82 0.26
CA SER A 42 -15.48 9.79 1.35
C SER A 42 -14.33 10.79 1.09
N LEU A 43 -13.44 10.51 0.14
CA LEU A 43 -12.41 11.46 -0.30
C LEU A 43 -12.99 12.68 -1.05
N ASN A 44 -14.25 12.63 -1.50
CA ASN A 44 -14.94 13.73 -2.19
C ASN A 44 -15.11 14.99 -1.32
N ASP A 45 -14.98 14.87 0.01
CA ASP A 45 -15.02 16.00 0.94
C ASP A 45 -13.74 16.88 0.88
N TYR A 46 -12.77 16.49 0.07
CA TYR A 46 -11.47 17.14 -0.11
C TYR A 46 -11.25 17.53 -1.58
N ASN A 47 -10.12 18.20 -1.85
CA ASN A 47 -9.70 18.51 -3.22
C ASN A 47 -9.29 17.23 -3.96
N CYS A 48 -10.28 16.53 -4.50
CA CYS A 48 -10.16 15.18 -5.06
C CYS A 48 -10.55 15.16 -6.53
N ILE A 49 -9.70 14.53 -7.34
CA ILE A 49 -9.90 14.31 -8.77
C ILE A 49 -9.87 12.80 -9.02
N TRP A 50 -10.91 12.28 -9.64
CA TRP A 50 -10.98 10.85 -9.97
C TRP A 50 -10.22 10.55 -11.26
N ILE A 51 -9.42 9.50 -11.22
CA ILE A 51 -8.64 9.01 -12.34
C ILE A 51 -8.85 7.50 -12.52
N GLY A 52 -8.94 7.06 -13.76
CA GLY A 52 -8.93 5.64 -14.08
C GLY A 52 -7.59 4.99 -13.73
N VAL A 53 -7.59 3.66 -13.67
CA VAL A 53 -6.35 2.89 -13.63
C VAL A 53 -5.60 3.08 -14.96
N GLY A 54 -4.27 3.17 -14.93
CA GLY A 54 -3.44 3.20 -16.13
C GLY A 54 -3.35 4.54 -16.87
N VAL A 55 -3.99 5.61 -16.38
CA VAL A 55 -3.86 6.98 -16.96
C VAL A 55 -2.78 7.81 -16.25
N LEU A 56 -1.53 7.33 -16.30
CA LEU A 56 -0.41 7.90 -15.54
C LEU A 56 0.07 9.25 -16.10
N LYS A 57 0.05 9.44 -17.42
CA LYS A 57 0.38 10.73 -18.04
C LYS A 57 -0.63 11.79 -17.64
N LYS A 58 -1.92 11.45 -17.63
CA LYS A 58 -2.98 12.35 -17.12
C LYS A 58 -2.74 12.70 -15.65
N ALA A 59 -2.45 11.71 -14.81
CA ALA A 59 -2.14 11.93 -13.40
C ALA A 59 -0.95 12.89 -13.21
N ALA A 60 0.15 12.67 -13.94
CA ALA A 60 1.32 13.56 -13.92
C ALA A 60 0.97 15.00 -14.35
N THR A 61 0.14 15.18 -15.38
CA THR A 61 -0.31 16.51 -15.81
C THR A 61 -1.12 17.22 -14.71
N LEU A 62 -2.12 16.55 -14.14
CA LEU A 62 -2.95 17.11 -13.07
C LEU A 62 -2.12 17.51 -11.84
N LEU A 63 -1.12 16.69 -11.47
CA LEU A 63 -0.21 16.99 -10.38
C LEU A 63 0.66 18.22 -10.65
N ARG A 64 1.16 18.38 -11.89
CA ARG A 64 1.91 19.58 -12.28
C ARG A 64 1.04 20.84 -12.30
N GLU A 65 -0.19 20.74 -12.81
CA GLU A 65 -1.15 21.84 -12.79
C GLU A 65 -1.49 22.28 -11.35
N ALA A 66 -1.52 21.33 -10.41
CA ALA A 66 -1.65 21.57 -8.99
C ALA A 66 -0.36 22.07 -8.29
N ASN A 67 0.75 22.22 -9.02
CA ASN A 67 2.07 22.54 -8.50
C ASN A 67 2.62 21.54 -7.47
N CYS A 68 2.16 20.29 -7.52
CA CYS A 68 2.72 19.22 -6.70
C CYS A 68 4.12 18.85 -7.22
N GLN A 69 5.11 18.81 -6.32
CA GLN A 69 6.45 18.30 -6.61
C GLN A 69 6.75 17.00 -5.86
N GLU A 70 6.12 16.83 -4.70
CA GLU A 70 6.18 15.61 -3.90
C GLU A 70 4.86 14.84 -4.04
N ILE A 71 4.95 13.53 -4.24
CA ILE A 71 3.79 12.64 -4.41
C ILE A 71 3.85 11.48 -3.45
N PHE A 72 2.70 10.95 -3.06
CA PHE A 72 2.59 9.82 -2.18
C PHE A 72 1.52 8.85 -2.65
N PHE A 73 1.88 7.58 -2.76
CA PHE A 73 0.95 6.50 -3.07
C PHE A 73 0.46 5.89 -1.77
N LEU A 74 -0.85 5.81 -1.58
CA LEU A 74 -1.42 5.24 -0.36
C LEU A 74 -2.74 4.54 -0.65
N GLY A 75 -2.93 3.37 -0.03
CA GLY A 75 -4.13 2.57 -0.17
C GLY A 75 -3.93 1.35 -1.05
N GLY A 76 -4.84 0.37 -0.90
CA GLY A 76 -4.77 -0.89 -1.63
C GLY A 76 -5.27 -0.73 -3.07
N LEU A 77 -4.62 -1.43 -4.00
CA LEU A 77 -5.11 -1.60 -5.36
C LEU A 77 -5.18 -3.11 -5.62
N THR A 78 -6.38 -3.66 -5.69
CA THR A 78 -6.55 -5.03 -6.18
C THR A 78 -6.17 -5.07 -7.65
N HIS A 79 -5.48 -6.13 -8.09
CA HIS A 79 -5.10 -6.34 -9.49
C HIS A 79 -6.23 -5.91 -10.43
N PRO A 80 -6.09 -4.76 -11.11
CA PRO A 80 -7.11 -4.30 -12.01
C PRO A 80 -7.21 -5.30 -13.16
N ASN A 81 -8.41 -5.52 -13.67
CA ASN A 81 -8.55 -6.29 -14.91
C ASN A 81 -7.88 -5.49 -16.04
N PHE A 82 -6.62 -5.82 -16.35
CA PHE A 82 -5.83 -5.12 -17.35
C PHE A 82 -6.47 -5.14 -18.74
N GLU A 83 -7.36 -6.11 -19.03
CA GLU A 83 -8.12 -6.15 -20.28
C GLU A 83 -9.21 -5.06 -20.38
N ALA A 84 -9.69 -4.57 -19.24
CA ALA A 84 -10.70 -3.52 -19.17
C ALA A 84 -10.10 -2.10 -19.09
N VAL A 85 -8.77 -2.00 -18.93
CA VAL A 85 -8.06 -0.73 -18.78
C VAL A 85 -7.52 -0.29 -20.14
N THR A 86 -7.81 0.95 -20.55
CA THR A 86 -7.15 1.56 -21.70
C THR A 86 -6.04 2.49 -21.19
N PRO A 87 -4.78 2.03 -21.15
CA PRO A 87 -3.69 2.84 -20.62
C PRO A 87 -3.38 4.03 -21.53
N ASP A 88 -2.97 5.15 -20.92
CA ASP A 88 -2.37 6.26 -21.67
C ASP A 88 -0.88 5.98 -21.96
N GLU A 89 -0.18 6.92 -22.60
CA GLU A 89 1.26 6.78 -22.91
C GLU A 89 2.11 6.43 -21.68
N GLY A 90 1.76 6.94 -20.50
CA GLY A 90 2.46 6.61 -19.26
C GLY A 90 2.14 5.19 -18.78
N GLY A 91 0.87 4.79 -18.85
CA GLY A 91 0.47 3.41 -18.55
C GLY A 91 1.10 2.39 -19.49
N LEU A 92 1.17 2.71 -20.79
CA LEU A 92 1.84 1.89 -21.81
C LEU A 92 3.32 1.74 -21.52
N TRP A 93 4.01 2.82 -21.13
CA TRP A 93 5.40 2.76 -20.73
C TRP A 93 5.63 1.78 -19.57
N VAL A 94 4.81 1.84 -18.51
CA VAL A 94 4.92 0.93 -17.36
C VAL A 94 4.67 -0.52 -17.80
N LEU A 95 3.65 -0.76 -18.64
CA LEU A 95 3.34 -2.08 -19.17
C LEU A 95 4.50 -2.65 -20.01
N GLU A 96 5.10 -1.83 -20.88
CA GLU A 96 6.24 -2.23 -21.69
C GLU A 96 7.46 -2.58 -20.83
N GLU A 97 7.78 -1.75 -19.83
CA GLU A 97 8.91 -2.01 -18.93
C GLU A 97 8.67 -3.27 -18.08
N TRP A 98 7.43 -3.51 -17.63
CA TRP A 98 7.07 -4.72 -16.91
C TRP A 98 7.30 -5.97 -17.78
N LEU A 99 6.79 -5.98 -19.02
CA LEU A 99 6.99 -7.08 -19.97
C LEU A 99 8.48 -7.33 -20.28
N LYS A 100 9.30 -6.28 -20.37
CA LYS A 100 10.76 -6.41 -20.61
C LYS A 100 11.50 -6.94 -19.38
N SER A 101 11.07 -6.57 -18.18
CA SER A 101 11.76 -6.93 -16.94
C SER A 101 11.70 -8.44 -16.65
N GLY A 102 10.67 -9.13 -17.15
CA GLY A 102 10.39 -10.52 -16.79
C GLY A 102 10.05 -10.71 -15.31
N ALA A 103 9.89 -9.62 -14.55
CA ALA A 103 9.55 -9.65 -13.15
C ALA A 103 8.07 -9.99 -12.97
N SER A 104 7.76 -10.79 -11.96
CA SER A 104 6.40 -11.12 -11.56
C SER A 104 6.13 -10.53 -10.19
N GLY A 105 4.85 -10.22 -9.91
CA GLY A 105 4.40 -9.79 -8.60
C GLY A 105 4.12 -8.29 -8.47
N ASP A 106 3.52 -7.92 -7.34
CA ASP A 106 2.97 -6.60 -7.09
C ASP A 106 4.05 -5.54 -6.84
N ASP A 107 5.11 -5.91 -6.11
CA ASP A 107 6.21 -5.00 -5.80
C ASP A 107 6.94 -4.54 -7.07
N ALA A 108 7.10 -5.44 -8.05
CA ALA A 108 7.71 -5.11 -9.33
C ALA A 108 6.91 -4.04 -10.09
N VAL A 109 5.58 -4.15 -10.12
CA VAL A 109 4.70 -3.17 -10.77
C VAL A 109 4.74 -1.83 -10.03
N LEU A 110 4.67 -1.86 -8.70
CA LEU A 110 4.74 -0.65 -7.88
C LEU A 110 6.05 0.11 -8.12
N ARG A 111 7.20 -0.58 -8.16
CA ARG A 111 8.50 0.05 -8.44
C ARG A 111 8.54 0.73 -9.81
N LEU A 112 7.94 0.13 -10.83
CA LEU A 112 7.87 0.75 -12.16
C LEU A 112 6.96 1.99 -12.17
N LEU A 113 5.86 1.95 -11.43
CA LEU A 113 5.01 3.13 -11.23
C LEU A 113 5.78 4.28 -10.55
N LEU A 114 6.49 3.99 -9.46
CA LEU A 114 7.31 5.00 -8.77
C LEU A 114 8.37 5.58 -9.71
N ARG A 115 9.11 4.72 -10.42
CA ARG A 115 10.12 5.11 -11.40
C ARG A 115 9.55 6.00 -12.49
N TYR A 116 8.36 5.69 -13.01
CA TYR A 116 7.70 6.53 -14.02
C TYR A 116 7.55 7.97 -13.52
N PHE A 117 7.02 8.18 -12.31
CA PHE A 117 6.82 9.53 -11.78
C PHE A 117 8.14 10.23 -11.43
N GLU A 118 9.15 9.49 -10.97
CA GLU A 118 10.50 10.05 -10.77
C GLU A 118 11.11 10.56 -12.09
N GLU A 119 11.00 9.78 -13.17
CA GLU A 119 11.43 10.20 -14.53
C GLU A 119 10.62 11.41 -15.05
N GLN A 120 9.40 11.60 -14.54
CA GLN A 120 8.57 12.78 -14.81
C GLN A 120 8.91 14.01 -13.95
N GLY A 121 9.87 13.90 -13.02
CA GLY A 121 10.38 14.98 -12.17
C GLY A 121 9.72 15.09 -10.79
N PHE A 122 8.94 14.11 -10.36
CA PHE A 122 8.35 14.09 -9.02
C PHE A 122 9.28 13.47 -7.99
N THR A 123 9.19 13.94 -6.75
CA THR A 123 9.80 13.28 -5.59
C THR A 123 8.78 12.35 -4.94
N ILE A 124 9.14 11.10 -4.67
CA ILE A 124 8.28 10.20 -3.90
C ILE A 124 8.46 10.51 -2.42
N ALA A 125 7.37 10.80 -1.73
CA ALA A 125 7.36 11.10 -0.32
C ALA A 125 7.76 9.87 0.51
N ASP A 126 8.53 10.08 1.57
CA ASP A 126 8.88 9.03 2.52
C ASP A 126 7.66 8.62 3.37
N PRO A 127 7.21 7.34 3.29
CA PRO A 127 6.11 6.84 4.10
C PRO A 127 6.35 7.02 5.60
N LEU A 128 7.59 6.87 6.09
CA LEU A 128 7.90 6.98 7.52
C LEU A 128 7.70 8.39 8.05
N THR A 129 7.87 9.39 7.19
CA THR A 129 7.64 10.79 7.52
C THR A 129 6.15 11.12 7.51
N LEU A 130 5.42 10.71 6.47
CA LEU A 130 4.00 11.04 6.31
C LEU A 130 3.07 10.25 7.23
N LEU A 131 3.36 8.98 7.45
CA LEU A 131 2.51 8.07 8.21
C LEU A 131 2.99 7.87 9.65
N LYS A 132 3.96 8.66 10.13
CA LYS A 132 4.52 8.53 11.48
C LYS A 132 3.46 8.36 12.59
N PRO A 133 2.33 9.10 12.60
CA PRO A 133 1.29 8.91 13.62
C PRO A 133 0.55 7.58 13.52
N LEU A 134 0.60 6.90 12.37
CA LEU A 134 -0.08 5.63 12.09
C LEU A 134 0.82 4.41 12.25
N LEU A 135 2.13 4.61 12.45
CA LEU A 135 3.08 3.52 12.64
C LEU A 135 2.93 2.91 14.04
N ALA A 136 3.01 1.58 14.12
CA ALA A 136 3.12 0.89 15.40
C ALA A 136 4.40 1.32 16.13
N GLY A 137 4.25 1.79 17.38
CA GLY A 137 5.39 2.14 18.21
C GLY A 137 6.17 0.91 18.68
N ALA A 138 7.36 1.15 19.24
CA ALA A 138 8.08 0.09 19.93
C ALA A 138 7.33 -0.35 21.20
N GLY A 139 7.31 -1.67 21.45
CA GLY A 139 6.69 -2.25 22.64
C GLY A 139 5.20 -2.57 22.48
N VAL A 140 4.58 -2.95 23.59
CA VAL A 140 3.19 -3.38 23.66
C VAL A 140 2.26 -2.18 23.47
N GLN A 141 1.32 -2.28 22.54
CA GLN A 141 0.39 -1.19 22.19
C GLN A 141 -0.93 -1.22 22.98
N GLY A 142 -1.23 -2.32 23.68
CA GLY A 142 -2.49 -2.53 24.39
C GLY A 142 -2.31 -2.97 25.84
N ALA A 143 -3.38 -3.49 26.44
CA ALA A 143 -3.35 -3.94 27.84
C ALA A 143 -2.65 -5.29 28.06
N HIS A 144 -2.47 -6.08 27.01
CA HIS A 144 -1.96 -7.45 27.11
C HIS A 144 -0.48 -7.53 26.75
N HIS A 145 0.30 -8.10 27.67
CA HIS A 145 1.72 -8.36 27.46
C HIS A 145 1.93 -9.83 27.04
N PRO A 146 2.83 -10.10 26.08
CA PRO A 146 3.18 -11.46 25.74
C PRO A 146 3.96 -12.13 26.86
N ASP A 147 3.66 -13.40 27.14
CA ASP A 147 4.52 -14.25 27.96
C ASP A 147 5.76 -14.75 27.19
N GLU A 148 6.63 -15.50 27.86
CA GLU A 148 7.86 -16.01 27.25
C GLU A 148 7.59 -16.93 26.05
N ALA A 149 6.56 -17.77 26.11
CA ALA A 149 6.21 -18.68 25.03
C ALA A 149 5.67 -17.90 23.81
N GLN A 150 4.83 -16.90 24.04
CA GLN A 150 4.29 -16.02 23.01
C GLN A 150 5.39 -15.16 22.38
N MET A 151 6.39 -14.72 23.15
CA MET A 151 7.56 -14.03 22.61
C MET A 151 8.42 -14.92 21.71
N GLN A 152 8.55 -16.21 22.05
CA GLN A 152 9.24 -17.18 21.19
C GLN A 152 8.48 -17.40 19.87
N ASP A 153 7.15 -17.52 19.93
CA ASP A 153 6.31 -17.61 18.72
C ASP A 153 6.40 -16.35 17.86
N ALA A 154 6.36 -15.16 18.47
CA ALA A 154 6.52 -13.89 17.76
C ALA A 154 7.89 -13.75 17.06
N THR A 155 8.95 -14.25 17.69
CA THR A 155 10.30 -14.25 17.09
C THR A 155 10.36 -15.13 15.84
N ILE A 156 9.78 -16.33 15.90
CA ILE A 156 9.68 -17.25 14.76
C ILE A 156 8.80 -16.63 13.66
N ALA A 157 7.66 -16.03 14.05
CA ALA A 157 6.74 -15.40 13.11
C ALA A 157 7.42 -14.25 12.35
N MET A 158 8.18 -13.39 13.04
CA MET A 158 8.90 -12.29 12.40
C MET A 158 9.93 -12.80 11.39
N ALA A 159 10.75 -13.79 11.77
CA ALA A 159 11.74 -14.36 10.86
C ALA A 159 11.10 -15.01 9.62
N ALA A 160 9.98 -15.71 9.80
CA ALA A 160 9.25 -16.34 8.70
C ALA A 160 8.57 -15.31 7.79
N ALA A 161 7.95 -14.26 8.35
CA ALA A 161 7.32 -13.18 7.60
C ALA A 161 8.33 -12.45 6.70
N LEU A 162 9.54 -12.15 7.23
CA LEU A 162 10.61 -11.55 6.44
C LEU A 162 11.04 -12.47 5.29
N ALA A 163 11.22 -13.76 5.55
CA ALA A 163 11.66 -14.72 4.54
C ALA A 163 10.64 -14.91 3.40
N ILE A 164 9.33 -14.92 3.69
CA ILE A 164 8.30 -15.01 2.63
C ILE A 164 8.15 -13.70 1.87
N GLY A 165 8.40 -12.56 2.51
CA GLY A 165 8.39 -11.25 1.88
C GLY A 165 9.53 -11.10 0.88
N ASP A 166 10.73 -11.58 1.22
CA ASP A 166 11.88 -11.62 0.30
C ASP A 166 11.63 -12.45 -0.97
N LEU A 167 10.68 -13.39 -0.91
CA LEU A 167 10.28 -14.25 -2.02
C LEU A 167 9.04 -13.73 -2.76
N ASP A 168 8.48 -12.58 -2.35
CA ASP A 168 7.25 -12.00 -2.89
C ASP A 168 6.04 -12.96 -2.85
N ILE A 169 5.96 -13.80 -1.80
CA ILE A 169 4.87 -14.76 -1.60
C ILE A 169 3.69 -14.12 -0.85
N GLY A 170 4.00 -13.28 0.14
CA GLY A 170 3.06 -12.68 1.09
C GLY A 170 3.81 -12.02 2.24
N GLN A 171 3.09 -11.44 3.19
CA GLN A 171 3.69 -10.63 4.27
C GLN A 171 3.23 -11.03 5.68
N ALA A 172 2.27 -11.95 5.79
CA ALA A 172 1.76 -12.44 7.07
C ALA A 172 1.96 -13.95 7.24
N VAL A 173 2.25 -14.35 8.49
CA VAL A 173 2.33 -15.73 8.93
C VAL A 173 1.63 -15.89 10.28
N VAL A 174 1.21 -17.12 10.59
CA VAL A 174 0.70 -17.48 11.91
C VAL A 174 1.56 -18.58 12.48
N VAL A 175 2.06 -18.36 13.70
CA VAL A 175 2.84 -19.31 14.47
C VAL A 175 2.09 -19.66 15.75
N CYS A 176 2.10 -20.94 16.11
CA CYS A 176 1.57 -21.42 17.37
C CYS A 176 2.44 -22.57 17.88
N ARG A 177 2.86 -22.50 19.15
CA ARG A 177 3.71 -23.52 19.79
C ARG A 177 4.96 -23.81 18.94
N LYS A 178 5.64 -22.75 18.52
CA LYS A 178 6.88 -22.75 17.72
C LYS A 178 6.75 -23.33 16.32
N ARG A 179 5.53 -23.50 15.81
CA ARG A 179 5.27 -24.07 14.48
C ARG A 179 4.50 -23.06 13.64
N ILE A 180 4.95 -22.85 12.40
CA ILE A 180 4.19 -22.09 11.40
C ILE A 180 2.98 -22.93 11.00
N ILE A 181 1.79 -22.36 11.14
CA ILE A 181 0.51 -23.04 10.86
C ILE A 181 -0.24 -22.46 9.68
N ALA A 182 0.06 -21.20 9.31
CA ALA A 182 -0.45 -20.57 8.11
C ALA A 182 0.56 -19.54 7.58
N VAL A 183 0.55 -19.37 6.26
CA VAL A 183 1.31 -18.37 5.49
C VAL A 183 0.32 -17.70 4.55
N GLU A 184 0.40 -16.38 4.43
CA GLU A 184 -0.44 -15.58 3.55
C GLU A 184 -0.11 -15.90 2.09
N GLY A 185 -1.15 -15.95 1.26
CA GLY A 185 -1.02 -15.99 -0.19
C GLY A 185 -1.94 -14.93 -0.82
N ALA A 186 -2.38 -15.19 -2.04
CA ALA A 186 -3.20 -14.26 -2.82
C ALA A 186 -4.56 -13.89 -2.16
N GLU A 187 -5.02 -14.66 -1.16
CA GLU A 187 -6.25 -14.35 -0.42
C GLU A 187 -6.12 -13.16 0.56
N GLY A 188 -4.89 -12.71 0.82
CA GLY A 188 -4.59 -11.66 1.79
C GLY A 188 -4.77 -12.09 3.25
N THR A 189 -4.41 -11.20 4.16
CA THR A 189 -4.37 -11.49 5.60
C THR A 189 -5.74 -11.89 6.17
N ASP A 190 -6.83 -11.23 5.73
CA ASP A 190 -8.19 -11.59 6.14
C ASP A 190 -8.57 -12.99 5.68
N GLY A 191 -8.26 -13.35 4.44
CA GLY A 191 -8.48 -14.69 3.90
C GLY A 191 -7.68 -15.76 4.66
N LEU A 192 -6.42 -15.46 4.99
CA LEU A 192 -5.58 -16.31 5.83
C LEU A 192 -6.22 -16.56 7.21
N LEU A 193 -6.71 -15.51 7.88
CA LEU A 193 -7.31 -15.64 9.20
C LEU A 193 -8.65 -16.40 9.16
N GLN A 194 -9.45 -16.18 8.12
CA GLN A 194 -10.68 -16.95 7.89
C GLN A 194 -10.38 -18.43 7.65
N ARG A 195 -9.39 -18.75 6.81
CA ARG A 195 -8.94 -20.12 6.56
C ARG A 195 -8.43 -20.78 7.84
N LEU A 196 -7.66 -20.06 8.64
CA LEU A 196 -7.19 -20.53 9.94
C LEU A 196 -8.35 -20.86 10.88
N ALA A 197 -9.38 -20.01 10.92
CA ALA A 197 -10.57 -20.20 11.74
C ALA A 197 -11.41 -21.44 11.35
N GLN A 198 -11.15 -22.04 10.18
CA GLN A 198 -11.80 -23.27 9.72
C GLN A 198 -11.01 -24.55 10.05
N LEU A 199 -9.72 -24.45 10.44
CA LEU A 199 -8.91 -25.64 10.76
C LEU A 199 -9.41 -26.37 12.02
N PRO A 200 -9.16 -27.68 12.20
CA PRO A 200 -9.45 -28.33 13.48
C PRO A 200 -8.70 -27.66 14.65
N GLN A 201 -9.26 -27.66 15.86
CA GLN A 201 -8.62 -27.04 17.03
C GLN A 201 -7.19 -27.54 17.25
N GLN A 202 -6.97 -28.85 17.05
CA GLN A 202 -5.66 -29.49 17.15
C GLN A 202 -4.62 -28.94 16.16
N ALA A 203 -5.06 -28.42 15.01
CA ALA A 203 -4.20 -27.84 13.98
C ALA A 203 -3.93 -26.34 14.22
N ARG A 204 -4.78 -25.65 14.99
CA ARG A 204 -4.60 -24.24 15.39
C ARG A 204 -3.71 -24.07 16.62
N GLY A 205 -3.61 -25.11 17.45
CA GLY A 205 -2.95 -25.09 18.75
C GLY A 205 -3.94 -25.28 19.88
#